data_AF-A0A962PJ19-F1
#
_entry.id   AF-A0A962PJ19-F1
#
_cell.length_a   1.000
_cell.length_b   1.000
_cell.length_c   1.000
_cell.angle_alpha   90.00
_cell.angle_beta   90.00
_cell.angle_gamma   90.00
#
_symmetry.space_group_name_H-M   'P 1'
#
loop_
_entity.id
_entity.type
_entity.pdbx_description
1 polymer ?
#
loop_
_entity_poly.entity_id
_entity_poly.type
_entity_poly.pdbx_seq_one_letter_code
_entity_poly.pdbx_strand_id
1 'polypeptide(L)'
;MTEQEKSNGPAPEQEKRKRLKPLQIISSVFAAGLGVQSSKNRERDFQQGHGGIFIAAGIVFTLLFIGTLVTIVQLVLKSAGK
;
A
#
# COMPACT_ATOMS: atom_id res chain seq x y z
N MET A 1 -31.48 41.76 22.88
CA MET A 1 -30.01 41.82 23.02
C MET A 1 -29.68 40.96 24.23
N THR A 2 -29.69 39.62 24.20
CA THR A 2 -28.95 38.72 23.29
C THR A 2 -27.55 39.30 23.05
N GLU A 3 -26.46 38.75 23.58
CA GLU A 3 -26.04 37.35 23.54
C GLU A 3 -25.31 36.93 24.83
N GLN A 4 -25.80 35.88 25.48
CA GLN A 4 -24.89 34.89 26.04
C GLN A 4 -24.53 33.95 24.89
N GLU A 5 -23.34 34.10 24.33
CA GLU A 5 -22.67 33.04 23.59
C GLU A 5 -21.16 33.18 23.75
N LYS A 6 -20.58 32.39 24.66
CA LYS A 6 -19.23 31.87 24.45
C LYS A 6 -19.17 30.45 24.98
N SER A 7 -19.89 29.58 24.27
CA SER A 7 -19.57 28.16 24.24
C SER A 7 -18.23 28.02 23.52
N ASN A 8 -17.16 27.69 24.25
CA ASN A 8 -16.00 27.03 23.67
C ASN A 8 -15.58 25.97 24.68
N GLY A 9 -16.04 24.76 24.42
CA GLY A 9 -15.92 23.59 25.30
C GLY A 9 -14.49 23.08 25.48
N PRO A 10 -14.31 22.07 26.35
CA PRO A 10 -13.01 21.51 26.67
C PRO A 10 -12.42 20.63 25.54
N ALA A 11 -11.09 20.66 25.49
CA ALA A 11 -10.07 19.96 24.68
C ALA A 11 -10.41 18.63 23.97
N PRO A 12 -9.70 18.27 22.87
CA PRO A 12 -9.48 16.88 22.48
C PRO A 12 -8.17 16.38 23.12
N GLU A 13 -8.21 15.64 24.21
CA GLU A 13 -8.28 14.17 24.27
C GLU A 13 -7.11 13.44 23.59
N GLN A 14 -6.18 13.00 24.45
CA GLN A 14 -5.50 11.72 24.45
C GLN A 14 -5.24 11.06 23.07
N GLU A 15 -3.98 11.16 22.64
CA GLU A 15 -3.39 10.31 21.60
C GLU A 15 -3.33 8.85 22.12
N LYS A 16 -4.49 8.21 22.14
CA LYS A 16 -4.68 6.80 22.43
C LYS A 16 -3.88 6.04 21.39
N ARG A 17 -2.74 5.44 21.77
CA ARG A 17 -2.04 4.43 20.94
C ARG A 17 -3.04 3.33 20.61
N LYS A 18 -3.82 3.50 19.53
CA LYS A 18 -4.72 2.50 19.00
C LYS A 18 -3.82 1.37 18.55
N ARG A 19 -3.81 0.27 19.30
CA ARG A 19 -3.26 -1.00 18.83
C ARG A 19 -3.75 -1.19 17.40
N LEU A 20 -2.81 -1.35 16.48
CA LEU A 20 -3.13 -1.48 15.07
C LEU A 20 -4.13 -2.63 14.96
N LYS A 21 -5.30 -2.33 14.44
CA LYS A 21 -6.34 -3.35 14.29
C LYS A 21 -5.78 -4.41 13.33
N PRO A 22 -6.10 -5.70 13.49
CA PRO A 22 -5.69 -6.74 12.53
C PRO A 22 -6.01 -6.35 11.07
N LEU A 23 -7.10 -5.62 10.86
CA LEU A 23 -7.47 -5.05 9.57
C LEU A 23 -6.47 -4.00 9.02
N GLN A 24 -5.82 -3.19 9.86
CA GLN A 24 -4.74 -2.29 9.44
C GLN A 24 -3.46 -3.05 9.10
N ILE A 25 -3.22 -4.18 9.76
CA ILE A 25 -2.08 -5.04 9.46
C ILE A 25 -2.30 -5.68 8.07
N ILE A 26 -3.50 -6.18 7.79
CA ILE A 26 -3.87 -6.70 6.47
C ILE A 26 -3.78 -5.60 5.40
N SER A 27 -4.31 -4.40 5.68
CA SER A 27 -4.22 -3.30 4.70
C SER A 27 -2.77 -2.87 4.46
N SER A 28 -1.91 -2.93 5.47
CA SER A 28 -0.46 -2.66 5.35
C SER A 28 0.23 -3.70 4.47
N VAL A 29 -0.07 -5.00 4.66
CA VAL A 29 0.49 -6.09 3.84
C VAL A 29 0.06 -5.96 2.38
N PHE A 30 -1.19 -5.59 2.13
CA PHE A 30 -1.69 -5.31 0.78
C PHE A 30 -1.02 -4.09 0.14
N ALA A 31 -0.87 -3.00 0.89
CA ALA A 31 -0.21 -1.81 0.37
C ALA A 31 1.28 -2.07 0.06
N ALA A 32 1.94 -2.87 0.90
CA ALA A 32 3.30 -3.37 0.67
C ALA A 32 3.42 -4.29 -0.55
N GLY A 33 2.42 -5.12 -0.85
CA GLY A 33 2.37 -5.96 -2.05
C GLY A 33 2.04 -5.19 -3.35
N LEU A 34 1.44 -4.02 -3.22
CA LEU A 34 1.00 -3.16 -4.33
C LEU A 34 2.00 -2.04 -4.68
N GLY A 35 3.15 -1.98 -4.02
CA GLY A 35 4.19 -0.99 -4.34
C GLY A 35 3.87 0.43 -3.88
N VAL A 36 3.17 0.60 -2.74
CA VAL A 36 2.86 1.94 -2.21
C VAL A 36 4.12 2.65 -1.72
N GLN A 37 4.82 3.30 -2.64
CA GLN A 37 5.87 4.23 -2.28
C GLN A 37 5.21 5.44 -1.61
N SER A 38 5.71 5.78 -0.42
CA SER A 38 5.37 7.04 0.27
C SER A 38 5.45 8.21 -0.73
N SER A 39 4.54 9.17 -0.62
CA SER A 39 4.50 10.34 -1.52
C SER A 39 5.85 11.05 -1.63
N LYS A 40 6.65 11.05 -0.55
CA LYS A 40 8.01 11.59 -0.52
C LYS A 40 8.98 10.89 -1.47
N ASN A 41 8.88 9.56 -1.57
CA ASN A 41 9.70 8.76 -2.46
C ASN A 41 9.30 8.99 -3.92
N ARG A 42 7.98 9.03 -4.17
CA ARG A 42 7.44 9.36 -5.48
C ARG A 42 7.91 10.76 -5.92
N GLU A 43 7.73 11.76 -5.08
CA GLU A 43 8.11 13.14 -5.41
C GLU A 43 9.59 13.26 -5.81
N ARG A 44 10.49 12.63 -5.05
CA ARG A 44 11.93 12.61 -5.37
C ARG A 44 12.22 11.92 -6.70
N ASP A 45 11.62 10.76 -6.92
CA ASP A 45 11.92 9.92 -8.08
C ASP A 45 11.32 10.52 -9.38
N PHE A 46 10.22 11.25 -9.26
CA PHE A 46 9.60 12.00 -10.37
C PHE A 46 10.29 13.35 -10.62
N GLN A 47 10.72 14.08 -9.59
CA GLN A 47 11.46 15.34 -9.77
C GLN A 47 12.85 15.13 -10.38
N GLN A 48 13.47 13.97 -10.13
CA GLN A 48 14.74 13.61 -10.78
C GLN A 48 14.55 13.02 -12.19
N GLY A 49 13.33 12.94 -12.73
CA GLY A 49 13.07 12.44 -14.09
C GLY A 49 13.11 10.92 -14.26
N HIS A 50 13.12 10.12 -13.18
CA HIS A 50 13.32 8.67 -13.23
C HIS A 50 12.03 7.86 -13.42
N GLY A 51 10.88 8.50 -13.67
CA GLY A 51 9.58 7.84 -13.77
C GLY A 51 9.53 6.68 -14.78
N GLY A 52 10.24 6.79 -15.90
CA GLY A 52 10.33 5.71 -16.90
C GLY A 52 11.00 4.43 -16.39
N ILE A 53 11.96 4.55 -15.48
CA ILE A 53 12.66 3.40 -14.88
C ILE A 53 11.73 2.63 -13.95
N PHE A 54 10.87 3.32 -13.20
CA PHE A 54 9.87 2.67 -12.35
C PHE A 54 8.81 1.91 -13.15
N ILE A 55 8.40 2.46 -14.29
CA ILE A 55 7.47 1.79 -15.21
C ILE A 55 8.12 0.54 -15.80
N ALA A 56 9.35 0.65 -16.29
CA ALA A 56 10.10 -0.50 -16.82
C ALA A 56 10.31 -1.58 -15.75
N ALA A 57 10.69 -1.20 -14.53
CA ALA A 57 10.84 -2.11 -13.40
C ALA A 57 9.51 -2.81 -13.05
N GLY A 58 8.40 -2.08 -13.06
CA GLY A 58 7.06 -2.64 -12.86
C GLY A 58 6.69 -3.67 -13.92
N ILE A 59 6.95 -3.38 -15.19
CA ILE A 59 6.68 -4.31 -16.31
C ILE A 59 7.51 -5.58 -16.16
N VAL A 60 8.81 -5.46 -15.90
CA VAL A 60 9.70 -6.61 -15.69
C VAL A 60 9.21 -7.47 -14.52
N PHE A 61 8.87 -6.84 -13.39
CA PHE A 61 8.33 -7.53 -12.22
C PHE A 61 7.03 -8.28 -12.54
N THR A 62 6.10 -7.66 -13.25
CA THR A 62 4.83 -8.29 -13.65
C THR A 62 5.05 -9.49 -14.55
N LEU A 63 5.95 -9.41 -15.52
CA LEU A 63 6.24 -10.54 -16.41
C LEU A 63 6.84 -11.72 -15.64
N LEU A 64 7.77 -11.46 -14.72
CA LEU A 64 8.36 -12.48 -13.86
C LEU A 64 7.31 -13.13 -12.94
N PHE A 65 6.41 -12.33 -12.38
CA PHE A 65 5.31 -12.83 -11.55
C PHE A 65 4.39 -13.75 -12.33
N ILE A 66 3.98 -13.37 -13.55
CA ILE A 66 3.16 -14.20 -14.42
C ILE A 66 3.88 -15.50 -14.78
N GLY A 67 5.16 -15.44 -15.16
CA GLY A 67 5.96 -16.64 -15.47
C GLY A 67 6.04 -17.60 -14.28
N THR A 68 6.13 -17.05 -13.06
CA THR A 68 6.12 -17.83 -11.82
C THR A 68 4.78 -18.54 -11.63
N LEU A 69 3.66 -17.84 -11.79
CA LEU A 69 2.32 -18.43 -11.68
C LEU A 69 2.10 -19.53 -12.73
N VAL A 70 2.49 -19.29 -13.99
CA VAL A 70 2.39 -20.29 -15.06
C VAL A 70 3.19 -21.54 -14.72
N THR A 71 4.42 -21.38 -14.23
CA THR A 71 5.28 -22.50 -13.84
C THR A 71 4.63 -23.32 -12.73
N ILE A 72 4.11 -22.65 -11.69
CA ILE A 72 3.39 -23.30 -10.59
C ILE A 72 2.19 -24.10 -11.12
N VAL A 73 1.36 -23.48 -11.97
CA VAL A 73 0.18 -24.15 -12.54
C VAL A 73 0.60 -25.38 -13.34
N GLN A 74 1.64 -25.29 -14.17
CA GLN A 74 2.13 -26.43 -14.92
C GLN A 74 2.64 -27.55 -14.03
N LEU A 75 3.35 -27.23 -12.94
CA LEU A 75 3.80 -28.22 -11.96
C LEU A 75 2.61 -28.91 -11.28
N VAL A 76 1.61 -28.14 -10.87
CA VAL A 76 0.39 -28.65 -10.25
C VAL A 76 -0.36 -29.58 -11.22
N LEU A 77 -0.58 -29.17 -12.46
CA LEU A 77 -1.25 -29.99 -13.47
C LEU A 77 -0.49 -31.29 -13.77
N LYS A 78 0.84 -31.24 -13.84
CA LYS A 78 1.69 -32.43 -14.00
C LYS A 78 1.63 -33.36 -12.79
N SER A 79 1.47 -32.82 -11.58
CA SER A 79 1.33 -33.62 -10.35
C SER A 79 -0.07 -34.21 -10.17
N ALA A 80 -1.12 -33.52 -10.64
CA ALA A 80 -2.52 -33.93 -10.48
C ALA A 80 -3.02 -34.81 -11.65
N GLY A 81 -2.33 -34.79 -12.79
CA GLY A 81 -2.59 -35.68 -13.93
C GLY A 81 -1.84 -37.03 -13.87
N LYS A 82 -1.25 -37.36 -12.73
CA LYS A 82 -0.73 -38.69 -12.38
C LYS A 82 -1.73 -39.42 -11.48
#